data_AF-A0AA96G5M1-F1
#
_entry.id   AF-A0AA96G5M1-F1
#
_cell.length_a   1.000
_cell.length_b   1.000
_cell.length_c   1.000
_cell.angle_alpha   90.00
_cell.angle_beta   90.00
_cell.angle_gamma   90.00
#
_symmetry.space_group_name_H-M   'P 1'
#
loop_
_entity.id
_entity.type
_entity.pdbx_description
1 polymer ?
#
loop_
_entity_poly.entity_id
_entity_poly.type
_entity_poly.pdbx_seq_one_letter_code
_entity_poly.pdbx_strand_id
1 'polypeptide(L)'
;MKLFRLDELDAERAANDGAYLRFLREPRMSAGLYALSPGDTDPQTAHAQDEIYQVVSGRAELTVGDETTTVARGTVVYVPAGVPHRFHHVTEELRVLVVFSPPED
;
A
#
# COMPACT_ATOMS: atom_id res chain seq x y z
N MET A 1 23.02 1.95 -6.28
CA MET A 1 22.22 1.93 -5.04
C MET A 1 21.10 2.96 -5.20
N LYS A 2 19.86 2.59 -4.88
CA LYS A 2 18.74 3.52 -4.80
C LYS A 2 18.39 3.70 -3.32
N LEU A 3 18.24 4.94 -2.88
CA LEU A 3 17.94 5.30 -1.50
C LEU A 3 16.75 6.25 -1.53
N PHE A 4 15.80 6.01 -0.65
CA PHE A 4 14.57 6.79 -0.55
C PHE A 4 14.31 7.13 0.91
N ARG A 5 13.78 8.32 1.16
CA ARG A 5 13.30 8.71 2.49
C ARG A 5 11.78 8.85 2.44
N LEU A 6 11.10 8.32 3.46
CA LEU A 6 9.63 8.28 3.47
C LEU A 6 9.00 9.68 3.46
N ASP A 7 9.63 10.66 4.10
CA ASP A 7 9.20 12.05 4.11
C ASP A 7 9.28 12.70 2.71
N GLU A 8 10.33 12.41 1.96
CA GLU A 8 10.47 12.87 0.57
C GLU A 8 9.43 12.22 -0.34
N LEU A 9 9.22 10.90 -0.20
CA LEU A 9 8.22 10.16 -0.98
C LEU A 9 6.79 10.61 -0.68
N ASP A 10 6.45 10.87 0.59
CA ASP A 10 5.10 11.32 0.95
C ASP A 10 4.83 12.74 0.43
N ALA A 11 5.84 13.62 0.46
CA ALA A 11 5.75 14.95 -0.15
C ALA A 11 5.57 14.87 -1.67
N GLU A 12 6.33 14.02 -2.37
CA GLU A 12 6.18 13.80 -3.81
C GLU A 12 4.81 13.24 -4.16
N ARG A 13 4.34 12.23 -3.41
CA ARG A 13 3.00 11.64 -3.59
C ARG A 13 1.91 12.71 -3.44
N ALA A 14 1.97 13.50 -2.37
CA ALA A 14 1.01 14.57 -2.10
C ALA A 14 1.03 15.66 -3.18
N ALA A 15 2.20 16.02 -3.71
CA ALA A 15 2.32 17.02 -4.78
C ALA A 15 1.72 16.57 -6.12
N ASN A 16 1.51 15.27 -6.31
CA ASN A 16 0.90 14.71 -7.52
C ASN A 16 -0.58 14.33 -7.34
N ASP A 17 -1.22 14.75 -6.24
CA ASP A 17 -2.62 14.43 -5.87
C ASP A 17 -2.95 12.92 -5.95
N GLY A 18 -1.93 12.08 -5.81
CA GLY A 18 -2.03 10.64 -5.99
C GLY A 18 -2.24 9.94 -4.65
N ALA A 19 -3.20 9.03 -4.59
CA ALA A 19 -3.26 8.07 -3.50
C ALA A 19 -2.03 7.15 -3.52
N TYR A 20 -1.45 6.88 -4.71
CA TYR A 20 -0.31 5.98 -4.89
C TYR A 20 0.87 6.65 -5.62
N LEU A 21 2.09 6.46 -5.10
CA LEU A 21 3.35 6.82 -5.76
C LEU A 21 4.23 5.57 -5.91
N ARG A 22 4.42 5.09 -7.14
CA ARG A 22 5.42 4.04 -7.46
C ARG A 22 6.81 4.66 -7.58
N PHE A 23 7.61 4.59 -6.52
CA PHE A 23 8.96 5.17 -6.49
C PHE A 23 10.08 4.21 -6.93
N LEU A 24 9.79 2.91 -7.02
CA LEU A 24 10.73 1.90 -7.49
C LEU A 24 10.07 0.96 -8.50
N ARG A 25 10.76 0.72 -9.61
CA ARG A 25 10.48 -0.39 -10.54
C ARG A 25 11.79 -1.01 -10.99
N GLU A 26 11.89 -2.33 -10.84
CA GLU A 26 13.01 -3.18 -11.23
C GLU A 26 12.47 -4.47 -11.87
N PRO A 27 13.30 -5.26 -12.57
CA PRO A 27 12.82 -6.45 -13.30
C PRO A 27 12.09 -7.51 -12.46
N ARG A 28 12.25 -7.49 -11.14
CA ARG A 28 11.68 -8.50 -10.23
C ARG A 28 10.74 -7.94 -9.16
N MET A 29 10.66 -6.61 -9.02
CA MET A 29 9.76 -5.98 -8.06
C MET A 29 9.48 -4.51 -8.40
N SER A 30 8.35 -4.02 -7.90
CA SER A 30 8.11 -2.58 -7.73
C SER A 30 7.86 -2.27 -6.26
N ALA A 31 8.02 -1.01 -5.90
CA ALA A 31 7.60 -0.51 -4.60
C ALA A 31 6.96 0.87 -4.75
N GLY A 32 5.99 1.14 -3.89
CA GLY A 32 5.28 2.41 -3.87
C GLY A 32 4.82 2.80 -2.48
N LEU A 33 4.40 4.06 -2.35
CA LEU A 33 3.79 4.59 -1.15
C LEU A 33 2.32 4.87 -1.45
N TYR A 34 1.43 4.19 -0.74
CA TYR A 34 -0.01 4.33 -0.83
C TYR A 34 -0.57 5.10 0.38
N ALA A 35 -1.57 5.93 0.15
CA ALA A 35 -2.23 6.71 1.18
C ALA A 35 -3.74 6.73 1.00
N LEU A 36 -4.44 6.64 2.13
CA LEU A 36 -5.89 6.71 2.22
C LEU A 36 -6.30 7.58 3.40
N SER A 37 -7.22 8.50 3.16
CA SER A 37 -7.87 9.33 4.17
C SER A 37 -9.15 8.66 4.69
N PRO A 38 -9.62 9.02 5.90
CA PRO A 38 -10.95 8.64 6.33
C PRO A 38 -12.02 9.05 5.31
N GLY A 39 -12.82 8.07 4.87
CA GLY A 39 -13.85 8.27 3.86
C GLY A 39 -13.43 7.96 2.42
N ASP A 40 -12.13 7.79 2.16
CA ASP A 40 -11.65 7.36 0.84
C ASP A 40 -12.10 5.93 0.53
N THR A 41 -12.32 5.67 -0.76
CA THR A 41 -12.53 4.32 -1.26
C THR A 41 -11.23 3.80 -1.82
N ASP A 42 -10.73 2.72 -1.24
CA ASP A 42 -9.68 1.91 -1.86
C ASP A 42 -10.23 1.23 -3.13
N PRO A 43 -9.71 1.56 -4.33
CA PRO A 43 -10.16 1.00 -5.60
C PRO A 43 -9.46 -0.31 -5.97
N GLN A 44 -8.59 -0.85 -5.10
CA GLN A 44 -7.79 -2.03 -5.41
C GLN A 44 -8.67 -3.25 -5.68
N THR A 45 -8.21 -4.07 -6.62
CA THR A 45 -8.82 -5.33 -7.02
C THR A 45 -7.75 -6.40 -7.04
N ALA A 46 -8.16 -7.67 -7.03
CA ALA A 46 -7.22 -8.79 -7.13
C ALA A 46 -6.34 -8.65 -8.38
N HIS A 47 -5.04 -8.90 -8.22
CA HIS A 47 -4.04 -8.77 -9.27
C HIS A 47 -3.07 -9.95 -9.29
N ALA A 48 -2.27 -10.06 -10.35
CA ALA A 48 -1.39 -11.21 -10.60
C ALA A 48 -0.07 -11.20 -9.80
N GLN A 49 0.21 -10.10 -9.09
CA GLN A 49 1.40 -9.93 -8.28
C GLN A 49 1.17 -10.42 -6.85
N ASP A 50 2.19 -11.02 -6.25
CA ASP A 50 2.31 -11.08 -4.81
C ASP A 50 2.58 -9.67 -4.28
N GLU A 51 2.04 -9.36 -3.09
CA GLU A 51 2.14 -8.03 -2.50
C GLU A 51 2.50 -8.09 -1.01
N ILE A 52 3.33 -7.15 -0.57
CA ILE A 52 3.58 -6.87 0.84
C ILE A 52 3.15 -5.44 1.14
N TYR A 53 2.34 -5.30 2.18
CA TYR A 53 2.06 -4.02 2.82
C TYR A 53 2.87 -3.88 4.10
N GLN A 54 3.43 -2.70 4.33
CA GLN A 54 3.90 -2.27 5.64
C GLN A 54 3.24 -0.93 5.99
N VAL A 55 2.45 -0.91 7.06
CA VAL A 55 1.82 0.32 7.53
C VAL A 55 2.86 1.18 8.23
N VAL A 56 3.16 2.34 7.66
CA VAL A 56 4.13 3.31 8.23
C VAL A 56 3.47 4.29 9.20
N SER A 57 2.19 4.61 8.99
CA SER A 57 1.35 5.40 9.91
C SER A 57 -0.14 5.18 9.65
N GLY A 58 -0.97 5.62 10.60
CA GLY A 58 -2.43 5.56 10.50
C GLY A 58 -3.02 4.23 10.97
N ARG A 59 -4.31 4.07 10.70
CA ARG A 59 -5.14 2.96 11.15
C ARG A 59 -6.32 2.71 10.21
N ALA A 60 -6.51 1.45 9.86
CA ALA A 60 -7.63 0.97 9.05
C ALA A 60 -7.95 -0.49 9.39
N GLU A 61 -9.00 -1.03 8.78
CA GLU A 61 -9.16 -2.47 8.60
C GLU A 61 -8.66 -2.86 7.21
N LEU A 62 -8.04 -4.04 7.11
CA LEU A 62 -7.67 -4.67 5.86
C LEU A 62 -8.35 -6.03 5.81
N THR A 63 -9.06 -6.30 4.73
CA THR A 63 -9.55 -7.64 4.40
C THR A 63 -8.65 -8.26 3.35
N VAL A 64 -8.22 -9.51 3.54
CA VAL A 64 -7.48 -10.33 2.57
C VAL A 64 -8.18 -11.68 2.47
N GLY A 65 -8.75 -11.97 1.30
CA GLY A 65 -9.67 -13.10 1.14
C GLY A 65 -10.87 -12.93 2.08
N ASP A 66 -11.03 -13.86 3.02
CA ASP A 66 -12.11 -13.88 4.01
C ASP A 66 -11.69 -13.39 5.40
N GLU A 67 -10.42 -12.99 5.56
CA GLU A 67 -9.87 -12.55 6.85
C GLU A 67 -9.79 -11.03 6.93
N THR A 68 -10.39 -10.46 7.97
CA THR A 68 -10.29 -9.03 8.28
C THR A 68 -9.46 -8.82 9.55
N THR A 69 -8.51 -7.90 9.49
CA THR A 69 -7.74 -7.47 10.66
C THR A 69 -7.61 -5.95 10.73
N THR A 70 -7.55 -5.41 11.94
CA THR A 70 -7.10 -4.03 12.15
C THR A 70 -5.61 -3.93 11.85
N VAL A 71 -5.22 -2.93 11.06
CA VAL A 71 -3.84 -2.60 10.77
C VAL A 71 -3.51 -1.22 11.32
N ALA A 72 -2.29 -1.07 11.83
CA ALA A 72 -1.75 0.20 12.30
C ALA A 72 -0.23 0.23 12.13
N ARG A 73 0.42 1.35 12.44
CA ARG A 73 1.88 1.50 12.34
C ARG A 73 2.66 0.27 12.84
N GLY A 74 3.53 -0.25 11.99
CA GLY A 74 4.35 -1.44 12.28
C GLY A 74 3.73 -2.77 11.85
N THR A 75 2.48 -2.77 11.38
CA THR A 75 1.85 -3.97 10.80
C THR A 75 2.45 -4.28 9.43
N VAL A 76 2.71 -5.55 9.17
CA VAL A 76 3.15 -6.06 7.86
C VAL A 76 2.18 -7.16 7.42
N VAL A 77 1.72 -7.11 6.19
CA VAL A 77 0.75 -8.07 5.62
C VAL A 77 1.28 -8.58 4.30
N TYR A 78 1.20 -9.89 4.08
CA TYR A 78 1.45 -10.52 2.79
C TYR A 78 0.11 -10.88 2.14
N VAL A 79 -0.03 -10.54 0.87
CA VAL A 79 -1.19 -10.84 0.05
C VAL A 79 -0.72 -11.73 -1.11
N PRO A 80 -1.20 -12.98 -1.21
CA PRO A 80 -0.89 -13.82 -2.36
C PRO A 80 -1.51 -13.30 -3.65
N ALA A 81 -0.83 -13.52 -4.77
CA ALA A 81 -1.36 -13.23 -6.09
C ALA A 81 -2.79 -13.81 -6.29
N GLY A 82 -3.67 -12.99 -6.87
CA GLY A 82 -5.05 -13.34 -7.18
C GLY A 82 -6.02 -13.30 -5.99
N VAL A 83 -5.54 -13.06 -4.76
CA VAL A 83 -6.41 -12.96 -3.59
C VAL A 83 -7.02 -11.55 -3.51
N PRO A 84 -8.36 -11.41 -3.47
CA PRO A 84 -9.01 -10.13 -3.25
C PRO A 84 -8.58 -9.53 -1.91
N HIS A 85 -8.27 -8.25 -1.90
CA HIS A 85 -7.91 -7.52 -0.69
C HIS A 85 -8.29 -6.06 -0.83
N ARG A 86 -8.56 -5.41 0.30
CA ARG A 86 -9.00 -4.00 0.34
C ARG A 86 -8.85 -3.40 1.73
N PHE A 87 -8.32 -2.18 1.80
CA PHE A 87 -8.39 -1.34 2.98
C PHE A 87 -9.79 -0.70 3.10
N HIS A 88 -10.35 -0.70 4.30
CA HIS A 88 -11.63 -0.08 4.60
C HIS A 88 -11.69 0.39 6.06
N HIS A 89 -12.77 1.09 6.43
CA HIS A 89 -12.92 1.69 7.78
C HIS A 89 -11.66 2.44 8.23
N VAL A 90 -11.08 3.26 7.35
CA VAL A 90 -9.92 4.10 7.66
C VAL A 90 -10.32 5.13 8.71
N THR A 91 -9.68 5.08 9.89
CA THR A 91 -10.00 5.98 11.01
C THR A 91 -8.94 7.05 11.26
N GLU A 92 -7.72 6.83 10.76
CA GLU A 92 -6.58 7.76 10.82
C GLU A 92 -5.90 7.72 9.44
N GLU A 93 -5.35 8.85 8.97
CA GLU A 93 -4.67 8.90 7.65
C GLU A 93 -3.64 7.79 7.50
N LEU A 94 -3.95 6.85 6.62
CA LEU A 94 -3.16 5.66 6.39
C LEU A 94 -2.03 5.97 5.42
N ARG A 95 -0.83 5.54 5.75
CA ARG A 95 0.31 5.49 4.83
C ARG A 95 0.88 4.09 4.84
N VAL A 96 1.02 3.50 3.66
CA VAL A 96 1.40 2.09 3.47
C VAL A 96 2.51 2.02 2.45
N LEU A 97 3.63 1.42 2.83
CA LEU A 97 4.62 0.98 1.87
C LEU A 97 4.10 -0.29 1.20
N VAL A 98 4.07 -0.29 -0.12
CA VAL A 98 3.61 -1.38 -0.97
C VAL A 98 4.80 -1.96 -1.73
N VAL A 99 4.89 -3.28 -1.80
CA VAL A 99 5.90 -3.98 -2.60
C VAL A 99 5.23 -5.07 -3.41
N PHE A 100 5.40 -5.05 -4.73
CA PHE A 100 4.89 -6.08 -5.63
C PHE A 100 6.01 -6.96 -6.18
N SER A 101 5.73 -8.25 -6.38
CA SER A 101 6.56 -9.16 -7.18
C SER A 101 5.69 -10.08 -8.05
N PRO A 102 5.89 -10.15 -9.38
CA PRO A 102 6.73 -9.27 -10.21
C PRO A 102 6.30 -7.79 -10.12
N PRO A 103 7.03 -6.82 -10.70
CA PRO A 103 6.54 -5.44 -10.72
C PRO A 103 5.17 -5.35 -11.37
N GLU A 104 4.32 -4.47 -10.85
CA GLU A 104 3.08 -4.08 -11.53
C GLU A 104 3.38 -3.36 -12.85
N ASP A 105 2.42 -3.40 -13.78
CA ASP A 105 2.52 -2.73 -15.09
C ASP A 105 2.48 -1.20 -14.92
#